data_AF-A0A968A9R2-F1
#
_entry.id   AF-A0A968A9R2-F1
#
_cell.length_a   1.000
_cell.length_b   1.000
_cell.length_c   1.000
_cell.angle_alpha   90.00
_cell.angle_beta   90.00
_cell.angle_gamma   90.00
#
_symmetry.space_group_name_H-M   'P 1'
#
loop_
_entity.id
_entity.type
_entity.pdbx_description
1 polymer ?
#
loop_
_entity_poly.entity_id
_entity_poly.type
_entity_poly.pdbx_seq_one_letter_code
_entity_poly.pdbx_strand_id
1 'polypeptide(L)'
;EVQDDGSGIPRAEVQLAVSRFTTSKISNVNDLFNIATLGFRGEALASIASVSRMTLTSRAKGEEVGTSIIVDGGSVQGQKNSGLPEGTSVKVEQLFYNVPARLKFLKTDRTERKNIAELVNRYALAYASVQFILEIDQRSYLKTSGNDNR
;
A
#
# COMPACT_ATOMS: atom_id res chain seq x y z
N GLU A 1 -4.99 6.44 3.39
CA GLU A 1 -3.52 6.37 3.26
C GLU A 1 -3.05 5.23 4.14
N VAL A 2 -1.97 4.55 3.75
CA VAL A 2 -1.32 3.52 4.55
C VAL A 2 0.15 3.87 4.63
N GLN A 3 0.73 3.85 5.83
CA GLN A 3 2.15 4.09 6.08
C GLN A 3 2.74 2.95 6.90
N ASP A 4 3.97 2.57 6.59
CA ASP A 4 4.79 1.62 7.34
C ASP A 4 6.18 2.18 7.65
N ASP A 5 6.85 1.54 8.60
CA ASP A 5 8.26 1.72 8.97
C ASP A 5 9.14 0.57 8.43
N GLY A 6 8.74 0.00 7.30
CA GLY A 6 9.40 -1.14 6.67
C GLY A 6 10.76 -0.80 6.04
N SER A 7 11.24 -1.68 5.16
CA SER A 7 12.53 -1.48 4.48
C SER A 7 12.55 -0.33 3.48
N GLY A 8 11.38 0.17 3.08
CA GLY A 8 11.20 1.07 1.96
C GLY A 8 11.47 0.40 0.60
N ILE A 9 11.34 1.20 -0.47
CA ILE A 9 11.59 0.86 -1.87
C ILE A 9 12.73 1.76 -2.35
N PRO A 10 13.83 1.20 -2.88
CA PRO A 10 14.96 1.98 -3.38
C PRO A 10 14.53 2.97 -4.46
N ARG A 11 15.15 4.15 -4.51
CA ARG A 11 14.81 5.21 -5.47
C ARG A 11 14.73 4.72 -6.92
N ALA A 12 15.66 3.84 -7.31
CA ALA A 12 15.72 3.28 -8.67
C ALA A 12 14.54 2.34 -9.00
N GLU A 13 13.87 1.80 -7.99
CA GLU A 13 12.80 0.81 -8.12
C GLU A 13 11.40 1.38 -7.88
N VAL A 14 11.26 2.62 -7.40
CA VAL A 14 9.95 3.21 -7.08
C VAL A 14 9.01 3.24 -8.30
N GLN A 15 9.52 3.61 -9.47
CA GLN A 15 8.72 3.58 -10.71
C GLN A 15 8.42 2.14 -11.17
N LEU A 16 9.34 1.22 -10.91
CA LEU A 16 9.19 -0.18 -11.24
C LEU A 16 8.12 -0.85 -10.36
N ALA A 17 8.01 -0.46 -9.08
CA ALA A 17 7.03 -0.99 -8.13
C ALA A 17 5.56 -0.74 -8.54
N VAL A 18 5.30 0.27 -9.37
CA VAL A 18 3.95 0.56 -9.91
C VAL A 18 3.74 0.02 -11.33
N SER A 19 4.73 -0.69 -11.87
CA SER A 19 4.63 -1.36 -13.17
C SER A 19 3.97 -2.73 -13.04
N ARG A 20 3.35 -3.21 -14.13
CA ARG A 20 2.75 -4.55 -14.17
C ARG A 20 3.83 -5.64 -14.15
N PHE A 21 3.44 -6.83 -13.70
CA PHE A 21 4.24 -8.05 -13.65
C PHE A 21 5.59 -7.87 -12.94
N THR A 22 5.67 -6.93 -12.01
CA THR A 22 6.93 -6.61 -11.35
C THR A 22 6.85 -6.86 -9.85
N THR A 23 7.74 -7.72 -9.36
CA THR A 23 7.80 -8.15 -7.96
C THR A 23 9.23 -8.47 -7.56
N SER A 24 9.60 -8.14 -6.33
CA SER A 24 10.87 -8.57 -5.70
C SER A 24 10.75 -9.90 -4.94
N LYS A 25 9.55 -10.51 -4.93
CA LYS A 25 9.20 -11.59 -3.98
C LYS A 25 9.33 -13.00 -4.54
N ILE A 26 9.44 -13.14 -5.85
CA ILE A 26 9.69 -14.39 -6.54
C ILE A 26 10.67 -14.12 -7.69
N SER A 27 11.62 -15.01 -7.90
CA SER A 27 12.65 -14.88 -8.94
C SER A 27 12.59 -16.02 -9.95
N ASN A 28 12.05 -17.17 -9.57
CA ASN A 28 11.96 -18.35 -10.43
C ASN A 28 10.64 -19.11 -10.24
N VAL A 29 10.35 -20.07 -11.13
CA VAL A 29 9.10 -20.84 -11.12
C VAL A 29 8.96 -21.69 -9.86
N ASN A 30 10.05 -22.17 -9.27
CA ASN A 30 10.00 -23.01 -8.07
C ASN A 30 9.49 -22.22 -6.84
N ASP A 31 9.69 -20.91 -6.82
CA ASP A 31 9.19 -20.04 -5.75
C ASP A 31 7.64 -20.01 -5.72
N LEU A 32 6.97 -20.27 -6.85
CA LEU A 32 5.51 -20.37 -6.91
C LEU A 32 4.96 -21.57 -6.14
N PHE A 33 5.76 -22.62 -5.98
CA PHE A 33 5.38 -23.79 -5.19
C PHE A 33 5.70 -23.62 -3.70
N ASN A 34 6.46 -22.57 -3.33
CA ASN A 34 6.92 -22.29 -1.96
C ASN A 34 6.70 -20.82 -1.58
N ILE A 35 5.43 -20.38 -1.59
CA ILE A 35 5.08 -18.98 -1.32
C ILE A 35 5.26 -18.65 0.16
N ALA A 36 6.31 -17.87 0.47
CA ALA A 36 6.62 -17.39 1.83
C ALA A 36 6.16 -15.94 2.10
N THR A 37 5.55 -15.27 1.11
CA THR A 37 5.16 -13.86 1.21
C THR A 37 3.69 -13.66 0.84
N LEU A 38 3.07 -12.58 1.35
CA LEU A 38 1.64 -12.31 1.13
C LEU A 38 1.27 -11.89 -0.30
N GLY A 39 2.25 -11.68 -1.18
CA GLY A 39 1.99 -11.35 -2.58
C GLY A 39 3.15 -11.78 -3.45
N PHE A 40 2.87 -12.08 -4.70
CA PHE A 40 3.88 -12.61 -5.62
C PHE A 40 3.61 -12.26 -7.09
N ARG A 41 2.45 -11.67 -7.39
CA ARG A 41 2.01 -11.40 -8.77
C ARG A 41 2.61 -10.14 -9.39
N GLY A 42 3.02 -9.17 -8.57
CA GLY A 42 3.50 -7.88 -9.08
C GLY A 42 2.44 -6.99 -9.71
N GLU A 43 1.17 -7.16 -9.32
CA GLU A 43 0.03 -6.49 -9.99
C GLU A 43 -0.72 -5.49 -9.09
N ALA A 44 -0.54 -5.54 -7.77
CA ALA A 44 -1.42 -4.84 -6.83
C ALA A 44 -1.34 -3.31 -7.00
N LEU A 45 -0.14 -2.74 -6.94
CA LEU A 45 0.06 -1.29 -7.07
C LEU A 45 -0.33 -0.79 -8.46
N ALA A 46 0.08 -1.49 -9.52
CA ALA A 46 -0.29 -1.16 -10.89
C ALA A 46 -1.81 -1.17 -11.10
N SER A 47 -2.51 -2.17 -10.55
CA SER A 47 -3.97 -2.30 -10.65
C SER A 47 -4.68 -1.16 -9.93
N ILE A 48 -4.28 -0.86 -8.69
CA ILE A 48 -4.87 0.24 -7.91
C ILE A 48 -4.62 1.59 -8.60
N ALA A 49 -3.38 1.83 -9.05
CA ALA A 49 -3.01 3.07 -9.73
C ALA A 49 -3.78 3.29 -11.05
N SER A 50 -4.12 2.22 -11.77
CA SER A 50 -4.87 2.33 -13.04
C SER A 50 -6.29 2.89 -12.87
N VAL A 51 -6.84 2.81 -11.66
CA VAL A 51 -8.23 3.21 -11.36
C VAL A 51 -8.32 4.27 -10.27
N SER A 52 -7.24 5.00 -9.99
CA SER A 52 -7.18 6.02 -8.94
C SER A 52 -6.14 7.08 -9.26
N ARG A 53 -6.07 8.11 -8.42
CA ARG A 53 -4.90 8.97 -8.30
C ARG A 53 -4.11 8.49 -7.09
N MET A 54 -3.01 7.78 -7.33
CA MET A 54 -2.18 7.17 -6.29
C MET A 54 -0.87 7.96 -6.12
N THR A 55 -0.50 8.26 -4.88
CA THR A 55 0.84 8.76 -4.54
C THR A 55 1.58 7.66 -3.78
N LEU A 56 2.75 7.28 -4.28
CA LEU A 56 3.67 6.36 -3.60
C LEU A 56 4.88 7.17 -3.16
N THR A 57 5.17 7.17 -1.87
CA THR A 57 6.37 7.80 -1.32
C THR A 57 7.12 6.80 -0.48
N SER A 58 8.43 6.65 -0.69
CA SER A 58 9.23 5.68 0.04
C SER A 58 10.64 6.21 0.26
N ARG A 59 11.25 5.81 1.38
CA ARG A 59 12.67 5.98 1.63
C ARG A 59 13.23 4.63 2.06
N ALA A 60 14.13 4.07 1.24
CA ALA A 60 14.78 2.82 1.59
C ALA A 60 15.77 3.01 2.75
N LYS A 61 15.97 1.96 3.54
CA LYS A 61 17.01 1.97 4.59
C LYS A 61 18.37 2.27 3.99
N GLY A 62 19.08 3.21 4.60
CA GLY A 62 20.39 3.68 4.11
C GLY A 62 20.33 4.74 3.01
N GLU A 63 19.16 5.10 2.47
CA GLU A 63 19.02 6.28 1.61
C GLU A 63 18.78 7.54 2.45
N GLU A 64 19.54 8.60 2.18
CA GLU A 64 19.37 9.90 2.87
C GLU A 64 18.08 10.63 2.45
N VAL A 65 17.62 10.39 1.21
CA VAL A 65 16.52 11.14 0.60
C VAL A 65 15.47 10.16 0.09
N GLY A 66 14.21 10.38 0.50
CA GLY A 66 13.08 9.61 -0.01
C GLY A 66 12.68 10.02 -1.43
N THR A 67 11.90 9.18 -2.07
CA THR A 67 11.39 9.37 -3.42
C THR A 67 9.86 9.31 -3.42
N SER A 68 9.21 10.25 -4.11
CA SER A 68 7.76 10.31 -4.29
C SER A 68 7.40 10.30 -5.76
N ILE A 69 6.42 9.47 -6.13
CA ILE A 69 5.80 9.46 -7.45
C ILE A 69 4.28 9.62 -7.33
N ILE A 70 3.69 10.25 -8.34
CA ILE A 70 2.24 10.31 -8.50
C ILE A 70 1.89 9.50 -9.75
N VAL A 71 0.92 8.61 -9.62
CA VAL A 71 0.35 7.82 -10.71
C VAL A 71 -1.11 8.17 -10.85
N ASP A 72 -1.50 8.68 -12.00
CA ASP A 72 -2.87 9.12 -12.29
C ASP A 72 -3.45 8.27 -13.40
N GLY A 73 -4.46 7.45 -13.09
CA GLY A 73 -5.09 6.55 -14.06
C GLY A 73 -4.09 5.60 -14.73
N GLY A 74 -3.05 5.18 -13.99
CA GLY A 74 -1.97 4.31 -14.49
C GLY A 74 -0.81 5.03 -15.17
N SER A 75 -0.88 6.35 -15.33
CA SER A 75 0.20 7.15 -15.92
C SER A 75 1.05 7.82 -14.85
N VAL A 76 2.35 7.53 -14.83
CA VAL A 76 3.31 8.16 -13.91
C VAL A 76 3.51 9.62 -14.31
N GLN A 77 3.22 10.53 -13.39
CA GLN A 77 3.28 11.98 -13.62
C GLN A 77 4.65 12.60 -13.36
N GLY A 78 5.56 11.83 -12.74
CA GLY A 78 6.92 12.25 -12.45
C GLY A 78 7.43 11.69 -11.13
N GLN A 79 8.74 11.86 -10.93
CA GLN A 79 9.46 11.42 -9.74
C GLN A 79 10.17 12.61 -9.10
N LYS A 80 9.96 12.80 -7.80
CA LYS A 80 10.56 13.88 -7.02
C LYS A 80 11.17 13.38 -5.72
N ASN A 81 12.04 14.18 -5.15
CA ASN A 81 12.58 13.94 -3.81
C ASN A 81 11.49 14.21 -2.76
N SER A 82 11.55 13.50 -1.64
CA SER A 82 10.63 13.66 -0.53
C SER A 82 11.34 13.49 0.81
N GLY A 83 10.95 14.28 1.80
CA GLY A 83 11.31 14.07 3.20
C GLY A 83 10.32 13.11 3.84
N LEU A 84 10.74 11.88 4.14
CA LEU A 84 9.98 10.90 4.90
C LEU A 84 10.95 10.10 5.79
N PRO A 85 10.53 9.61 6.97
CA PRO A 85 11.27 8.57 7.69
C PRO A 85 11.45 7.32 6.82
N GLU A 86 12.29 6.37 7.27
CA GLU A 86 12.42 5.09 6.56
C GLU A 86 11.06 4.38 6.49
N GLY A 87 10.80 3.69 5.39
CA GLY A 87 9.53 3.01 5.15
C GLY A 87 8.79 3.57 3.93
N THR A 88 7.50 3.27 3.85
CA THR A 88 6.67 3.59 2.68
C THR A 88 5.33 4.18 3.09
N SER A 89 4.85 5.17 2.34
CA SER A 89 3.47 5.64 2.35
C SER A 89 2.83 5.43 0.98
N VAL A 90 1.62 4.86 0.98
CA VAL A 90 0.74 4.73 -0.18
C VAL A 90 -0.55 5.49 0.10
N LYS A 91 -0.77 6.55 -0.68
CA LYS A 91 -1.99 7.35 -0.65
C LYS A 91 -2.80 7.09 -1.92
N VAL A 92 -4.06 6.68 -1.76
CA VAL A 92 -4.98 6.43 -2.88
C VAL A 92 -6.13 7.42 -2.76
N GLU A 93 -6.31 8.22 -3.80
CA GLU A 93 -7.35 9.26 -3.90
C GLU A 93 -8.20 9.02 -5.14
N GLN A 94 -9.45 9.51 -5.10
CA GLN A 94 -10.38 9.43 -6.23
C GLN A 94 -10.53 8.00 -6.79
N LEU A 95 -10.69 7.00 -5.91
CA LEU A 95 -10.82 5.61 -6.33
C LEU A 95 -12.03 5.43 -7.28
N PHE A 96 -11.78 4.76 -8.41
CA PHE A 96 -12.72 4.52 -9.51
C PHE A 96 -13.20 5.75 -10.28
N TYR A 97 -12.54 6.92 -10.16
CA TYR A 97 -12.96 8.14 -10.86
C TYR A 97 -13.06 7.97 -12.39
N ASN A 98 -12.16 7.17 -12.98
CA ASN A 98 -12.09 6.87 -14.41
C ASN A 98 -12.83 5.56 -14.78
N VAL A 99 -13.54 4.92 -13.83
CA VAL A 99 -14.35 3.71 -14.07
C VAL A 99 -15.74 3.86 -13.42
N PRO A 100 -16.65 4.69 -13.99
CA PRO A 100 -17.91 5.06 -13.35
C PRO A 100 -18.84 3.89 -13.01
N ALA A 101 -18.81 2.83 -13.84
CA ALA A 101 -19.58 1.62 -13.57
C ALA A 101 -19.15 0.99 -12.22
N ARG A 102 -17.84 0.89 -11.95
CA ARG A 102 -17.31 0.37 -10.67
C ARG A 102 -17.61 1.30 -9.50
N LEU A 103 -17.52 2.62 -9.72
CA LEU A 103 -17.85 3.60 -8.70
C LEU A 103 -19.29 3.42 -8.17
N LYS A 104 -20.25 3.11 -9.06
CA LYS A 104 -21.65 2.83 -8.68
C LYS A 104 -21.84 1.55 -7.85
N PHE A 105 -20.87 0.64 -7.84
CA PHE A 105 -20.92 -0.58 -7.01
C PHE A 105 -20.39 -0.38 -5.59
N LEU A 106 -19.78 0.79 -5.28
CA LEU A 106 -19.43 1.10 -3.90
C LEU A 106 -20.69 1.11 -3.04
N LYS A 107 -20.62 0.46 -1.88
CA LYS A 107 -21.70 0.53 -0.90
C LYS A 107 -21.65 1.87 -0.18
N THR A 108 -22.56 2.06 0.76
CA THR A 108 -22.53 3.25 1.62
C THR A 108 -21.19 3.39 2.34
N ASP A 109 -20.76 4.62 2.62
CA ASP A 109 -19.53 4.90 3.36
C ASP A 109 -19.44 4.11 4.68
N ARG A 110 -20.57 4.00 5.40
CA ARG A 110 -20.65 3.22 6.64
C ARG A 110 -20.31 1.74 6.40
N THR A 111 -20.77 1.16 5.30
CA THR A 111 -20.48 -0.25 4.96
C THR A 111 -19.01 -0.43 4.60
N GLU A 112 -18.46 0.44 3.75
CA GLU A 112 -17.04 0.31 3.36
C GLU A 112 -16.09 0.55 4.52
N ARG A 113 -16.38 1.51 5.41
CA ARG A 113 -15.63 1.72 6.66
C ARG A 113 -15.62 0.47 7.54
N LYS A 114 -16.76 -0.20 7.67
CA LYS A 114 -16.86 -1.47 8.41
C LYS A 114 -15.99 -2.55 7.78
N ASN A 115 -16.03 -2.69 6.45
CA ASN A 115 -15.22 -3.68 5.73
C ASN A 115 -13.71 -3.42 5.94
N ILE A 116 -13.28 -2.16 5.87
CA ILE A 116 -11.89 -1.75 6.11
C ILE A 116 -11.48 -2.09 7.54
N ALA A 117 -12.30 -1.69 8.53
CA ALA A 117 -12.00 -1.95 9.93
C ALA A 117 -11.90 -3.45 10.24
N GLU A 118 -12.81 -4.25 9.70
CA GLU A 118 -12.79 -5.71 9.88
C GLU A 118 -11.53 -6.33 9.26
N LEU A 119 -11.13 -5.88 8.07
CA LEU A 119 -9.91 -6.34 7.42
C LEU A 119 -8.67 -6.02 8.28
N VAL A 120 -8.52 -4.76 8.71
CA VAL A 120 -7.38 -4.33 9.53
C VAL A 120 -7.35 -5.08 10.86
N ASN A 121 -8.50 -5.32 11.49
CA ASN A 121 -8.59 -6.10 12.72
C ASN A 121 -8.11 -7.55 12.53
N ARG A 122 -8.48 -8.21 11.41
CA ARG A 122 -7.99 -9.56 11.10
C ARG A 122 -6.46 -9.60 10.93
N TYR A 123 -5.88 -8.59 10.28
CA TYR A 123 -4.42 -8.48 10.18
C TYR A 123 -3.77 -8.23 11.54
N ALA A 124 -4.34 -7.36 12.35
CA ALA A 124 -3.83 -7.09 13.70
C ALA A 124 -3.82 -8.34 14.59
N LEU A 125 -4.84 -9.20 14.47
CA LEU A 125 -4.87 -10.50 15.18
C LEU A 125 -3.88 -11.52 14.62
N ALA A 126 -3.64 -11.53 13.32
CA ALA A 126 -2.70 -12.45 12.67
C ALA A 126 -1.23 -12.07 12.91
N TYR A 127 -0.94 -10.78 13.11
CA TYR A 127 0.41 -10.23 13.27
C TYR A 127 0.53 -9.42 14.57
N ALA A 128 0.46 -10.10 15.72
CA ALA A 128 0.43 -9.46 17.04
C ALA A 128 1.71 -8.68 17.41
N SER A 129 2.83 -8.99 16.74
CA SER A 129 4.11 -8.28 16.85
C SER A 129 4.15 -6.97 16.06
N VAL A 130 3.11 -6.66 15.28
CA VAL A 130 3.01 -5.44 14.47
C VAL A 130 1.95 -4.51 15.07
N GLN A 131 2.32 -3.24 15.28
CA GLN A 131 1.36 -2.22 15.69
C GLN A 131 0.51 -1.79 14.49
N PHE A 132 -0.81 -1.88 14.63
CA PHE A 132 -1.77 -1.35 13.68
C PHE A 132 -2.47 -0.15 14.29
N ILE A 133 -2.53 0.94 13.53
CA ILE A 133 -3.29 2.15 13.85
C ILE A 133 -4.25 2.39 12.68
N LEU A 134 -5.55 2.42 12.98
CA LEU A 134 -6.59 2.75 12.02
C LEU A 134 -7.30 4.02 12.46
N GLU A 135 -7.25 5.04 11.61
CA GLU A 135 -8.00 6.28 11.77
C GLU A 135 -9.02 6.44 10.65
N ILE A 136 -10.24 6.82 11.02
CA ILE A 136 -11.34 7.11 10.08
C ILE A 136 -11.88 8.49 10.45
N ASP A 137 -11.88 9.42 9.49
CA ASP A 137 -12.29 10.81 9.69
C ASP A 137 -11.61 11.47 10.91
N GLN A 138 -10.29 11.28 11.03
CA GLN A 138 -9.45 11.79 12.15
C GLN A 138 -9.82 11.21 13.53
N ARG A 139 -10.64 10.15 13.58
CA ARG A 139 -10.95 9.44 14.82
C ARG A 139 -10.25 8.10 14.84
N SER A 140 -9.56 7.81 15.95
CA SER A 140 -8.97 6.51 16.19
C SER A 140 -10.04 5.43 16.31
N TYR A 141 -9.95 4.39 15.47
CA TYR A 141 -10.87 3.25 15.42
C TYR A 141 -10.22 1.99 15.99
N LEU A 142 -8.93 1.78 15.71
CA LEU A 142 -8.13 0.68 16.24
C LEU A 142 -6.73 1.18 16.54
N LYS A 143 -6.18 0.75 17.68
CA LYS A 143 -4.77 0.88 18.00
C LYS A 143 -4.32 -0.36 18.77
N THR A 144 -3.40 -1.13 18.20
CA THR A 144 -2.80 -2.29 18.89
C THR A 144 -1.44 -1.95 19.50
N SER A 145 -0.97 -2.79 20.43
CA SER A 145 0.32 -2.61 21.11
C SER A 145 1.51 -3.04 20.25
N GLY A 146 1.35 -4.04 19.38
CA GLY A 146 2.43 -4.55 18.52
C GLY A 146 3.56 -5.23 19.30
N ASN A 147 3.26 -5.91 20.40
CA ASN A 147 4.25 -6.51 21.31
C ASN A 147 3.92 -7.97 21.67
N ASP A 148 3.18 -8.67 20.81
CA ASP A 148 2.72 -10.06 21.00
C ASP A 148 1.84 -10.30 22.24
N ASN A 149 1.55 -9.28 23.04
CA ASN A 149 0.52 -9.36 24.06
C ASN A 149 -0.85 -9.29 23.39
N ARG A 150 -1.58 -10.41 23.47
CA ARG A 150 -2.97 -10.54 23.01
C ARG A 150 -3.94 -9.72 23.85
#